data_AF-A0A085MR07-F1
#
_entry.id   AF-A0A085MR07-F1
#
_cell.length_a   1.000
_cell.length_b   1.000
_cell.length_c   1.000
_cell.angle_alpha   90.00
_cell.angle_beta   90.00
_cell.angle_gamma   90.00
#
_symmetry.space_group_name_H-M   'P 1'
#
loop_
_entity.id
_entity.type
_entity.pdbx_description
1 polymer ?
#
loop_
_entity_poly.entity_id
_entity_poly.type
_entity_poly.pdbx_seq_one_letter_code
_entity_poly.pdbx_strand_id
1 'polypeptide(L)'
;MDVFDGDPRKWPTFIANFRSLVHLTVQSDAQRPAILGQLLSPKLRSGFSGLIANPAMYRELLQRLHKLYGNPKTLAKTNLNDLMSLPSLRSEQCSDLETFFCKVSRPVSTMKLCRLVHDLKSSALLEHTASKLTPRLHERWLSYERGLPPVMTLETFVERLQAVLQFCQRRC
;
A
#
# COMPACT_ATOMS: atom_id res chain seq x y z
N MET A 1 9.79 15.81 -0.79
CA MET A 1 8.61 15.04 -0.34
C MET A 1 7.50 15.33 -1.33
N ASP A 2 6.79 14.32 -1.81
CA ASP A 2 5.81 14.51 -2.88
C ASP A 2 4.51 15.14 -2.39
N VAL A 3 3.83 15.84 -3.29
CA VAL A 3 2.50 16.42 -3.04
C VAL A 3 1.48 15.29 -2.88
N PHE A 4 0.73 15.32 -1.78
CA PHE A 4 -0.36 14.40 -1.53
C PHE A 4 -1.62 14.84 -2.29
N ASP A 5 -2.07 13.97 -3.19
CA ASP A 5 -3.20 14.21 -4.09
C ASP A 5 -4.55 13.75 -3.53
N GLY A 6 -4.54 13.04 -2.41
CA GLY A 6 -5.74 12.44 -1.83
C GLY A 6 -5.93 10.97 -2.20
N ASP A 7 -4.98 10.33 -2.87
CA ASP A 7 -4.99 8.88 -3.04
C ASP A 7 -4.70 8.17 -1.70
N PRO A 8 -5.64 7.42 -1.11
CA PRO A 8 -5.41 6.66 0.12
C PRO A 8 -4.18 5.75 0.04
N ARG A 9 -3.82 5.23 -1.14
CA ARG A 9 -2.64 4.36 -1.31
C ARG A 9 -1.33 5.06 -1.00
N LYS A 10 -1.27 6.38 -1.18
CA LYS A 10 -0.08 7.20 -0.91
C LYS A 10 -0.04 7.69 0.54
N TRP A 11 -1.16 7.60 1.27
CA TRP A 11 -1.28 8.12 2.62
C TRP A 11 -0.24 7.57 3.60
N PRO A 12 0.02 6.25 3.69
CA PRO A 12 0.93 5.72 4.71
C PRO A 12 2.36 6.26 4.57
N THR A 13 2.88 6.32 3.34
CA THR A 13 4.19 6.91 3.05
C THR A 13 4.18 8.41 3.29
N PHE A 14 3.14 9.11 2.82
CA PHE A 14 3.00 10.55 3.01
C PHE A 14 3.03 10.93 4.51
N ILE A 15 2.19 10.31 5.33
CA ILE A 15 2.08 10.67 6.74
C ILE A 15 3.33 10.28 7.54
N ALA A 16 3.99 9.17 7.19
CA ALA A 16 5.26 8.78 7.82
C ALA A 16 6.38 9.79 7.53
N ASN A 17 6.49 10.22 6.28
CA ASN A 17 7.47 11.23 5.87
C ASN A 17 7.15 12.60 6.46
N PHE A 18 5.88 13.05 6.40
CA PHE A 18 5.44 14.30 7.02
C PHE A 18 5.74 14.31 8.53
N ARG A 19 5.45 13.19 9.21
CA ARG A 19 5.67 13.08 10.65
C ARG A 19 7.15 13.25 10.99
N SER A 20 8.00 12.52 10.29
CA SER A 20 9.45 12.48 10.57
C SER A 20 10.16 13.77 10.17
N LEU A 21 9.74 14.41 9.07
CA LEU A 21 10.43 15.56 8.50
C LEU A 21 9.85 16.91 8.93
N VAL A 22 8.59 16.97 9.37
CA VAL A 22 7.89 18.21 9.68
C VAL A 22 7.26 18.18 11.07
N HIS A 23 6.38 17.22 11.35
CA HIS A 23 5.58 17.22 12.58
C HIS A 23 6.46 17.18 13.85
N LEU A 24 7.49 16.33 13.85
CA LEU A 24 8.37 16.13 15.00
C LEU A 24 9.55 17.12 15.05
N THR A 25 9.91 17.75 13.93
CA THR A 25 11.13 18.56 13.78
C THR A 25 10.84 20.06 13.84
N VAL A 26 9.79 20.52 13.18
CA VAL A 26 9.39 21.94 13.16
C VAL A 26 8.68 22.23 14.48
N GLN A 27 9.17 23.15 15.29
CA GLN A 27 8.57 23.46 16.60
C GLN A 27 7.40 24.45 16.52
N SER A 28 7.32 25.25 15.46
CA SER A 28 6.27 26.26 15.31
C SER A 28 4.93 25.66 14.89
N ASP A 29 3.92 25.90 15.71
CA ASP A 29 2.53 25.49 15.44
C ASP A 29 1.88 26.26 14.28
N ALA A 30 2.45 27.39 13.86
CA ALA A 30 2.00 28.12 12.68
C ALA A 30 2.68 27.62 11.39
N GLN A 31 3.94 27.18 11.45
CA GLN A 31 4.66 26.70 10.28
C GLN A 31 4.21 25.31 9.83
N ARG A 32 3.91 24.41 10.78
CA ARG A 32 3.44 23.04 10.47
C ARG A 32 2.21 23.00 9.54
N PRO A 33 1.09 23.71 9.80
CA PRO A 33 -0.07 23.70 8.92
C PRO A 33 0.21 24.37 7.57
N ALA A 34 1.07 25.40 7.52
CA ALA A 34 1.46 26.04 6.26
C ALA A 34 2.27 25.10 5.37
N ILE A 35 3.28 24.42 5.92
CA ILE A 35 4.07 23.39 5.23
C ILE A 35 3.17 22.24 4.79
N LEU A 36 2.30 21.74 5.68
CA LEU A 36 1.31 20.72 5.33
C LEU A 36 0.45 21.16 4.14
N GLY A 37 -0.04 22.40 4.14
CA GLY A 37 -0.81 22.97 3.04
C GLY A 37 -0.05 22.98 1.71
N GLN A 38 1.25 23.27 1.71
CA GLN A 38 2.09 23.21 0.51
C GLN A 38 2.30 21.78 -0.01
N LEU A 39 2.27 20.79 0.88
CA LEU A 39 2.38 19.38 0.54
C LEU A 39 1.05 18.73 0.15
N LEU A 40 -0.06 19.49 0.11
CA LEU A 40 -1.35 19.03 -0.39
C LEU A 40 -1.57 19.52 -1.82
N SER A 41 -2.27 18.72 -2.64
CA SER A 41 -2.66 19.14 -3.98
C SER A 41 -3.53 20.40 -3.93
N PRO A 42 -3.58 21.21 -5.01
CA PRO A 42 -4.36 22.46 -5.02
C PRO A 42 -5.82 22.28 -4.58
N LYS A 43 -6.46 21.17 -4.98
CA LYS A 43 -7.82 20.81 -4.59
C LYS A 43 -7.96 20.62 -3.07
N LEU A 44 -7.07 19.82 -2.47
CA LEU A 44 -7.09 19.57 -1.03
C LEU A 44 -6.73 20.82 -0.24
N ARG A 45 -5.69 21.54 -0.67
CA ARG A 45 -5.27 22.81 -0.06
C ARG A 45 -6.41 23.82 -0.03
N SER A 46 -7.16 23.95 -1.13
CA SER A 46 -8.35 24.81 -1.19
C SER A 46 -9.45 24.32 -0.23
N GLY A 47 -9.75 23.01 -0.24
CA GLY A 47 -10.81 22.43 0.60
C GLY A 47 -10.52 22.51 2.11
N PHE A 48 -9.25 22.57 2.51
CA PHE A 48 -8.83 22.70 3.91
C PHE A 48 -8.29 24.10 4.26
N SER A 49 -8.42 25.09 3.38
CA SER A 49 -7.84 26.44 3.53
C SER A 49 -8.17 27.09 4.87
N GLY A 50 -9.42 27.01 5.34
CA GLY A 50 -9.82 27.53 6.65
C GLY A 50 -9.12 26.87 7.85
N LEU A 51 -8.80 25.57 7.75
CA LEU A 51 -8.04 24.87 8.80
C LEU A 51 -6.53 25.15 8.71
N ILE A 52 -6.03 25.35 7.49
CA ILE A 52 -4.61 25.68 7.25
C ILE A 52 -4.29 27.09 7.75
N ALA A 53 -5.23 28.03 7.60
CA ALA A 53 -5.05 29.44 7.99
C ALA A 53 -5.00 29.67 9.51
N ASN A 54 -5.52 28.73 10.32
CA ASN A 54 -5.57 28.86 11.77
C ASN A 54 -4.66 27.81 12.44
N PRO A 55 -3.52 28.21 13.05
CA PRO A 55 -2.61 27.31 13.76
C PRO A 55 -3.29 26.41 14.80
N ALA A 56 -4.32 26.91 15.49
CA ALA A 56 -5.07 26.13 16.50
C ALA A 56 -5.80 24.93 15.88
N MET A 57 -6.08 24.96 14.58
CA MET A 57 -6.80 23.90 13.85
C MET A 57 -5.87 22.81 13.31
N TYR A 58 -4.55 22.91 13.52
CA TYR A 58 -3.59 21.96 12.96
C TYR A 58 -3.89 20.50 13.33
N ARG A 59 -4.25 20.23 14.60
CA ARG A 59 -4.62 18.88 15.05
C ARG A 59 -5.87 18.37 14.35
N GLU A 60 -6.87 19.24 14.17
CA GLU A 60 -8.09 18.90 13.46
C GLU A 60 -7.85 18.62 11.98
N LEU A 61 -7.00 19.43 11.33
CA LEU A 61 -6.58 19.20 9.95
C LEU A 61 -5.99 17.80 9.77
N LEU A 62 -5.02 17.42 10.62
CA LEU A 62 -4.42 16.08 10.60
C LEU A 62 -5.46 14.98 10.85
N GLN A 63 -6.37 15.17 11.80
CA GLN A 63 -7.42 14.19 12.08
C GLN A 63 -8.38 14.01 10.91
N ARG A 64 -8.80 15.09 10.23
CA ARG A 64 -9.69 15.01 9.07
C ARG A 64 -9.01 14.34 7.89
N LEU A 65 -7.75 14.70 7.60
CA LEU A 65 -6.96 14.02 6.57
C LEU A 65 -6.79 12.52 6.89
N HIS A 66 -6.49 12.18 8.14
CA HIS A 66 -6.39 10.78 8.55
C HIS A 66 -7.73 10.03 8.43
N LYS A 67 -8.85 10.64 8.81
CA LYS A 67 -10.18 10.01 8.67
C LYS A 67 -10.54 9.75 7.20
N LEU A 68 -10.19 10.66 6.30
CA LEU A 68 -10.51 10.53 4.87
C LEU A 68 -9.60 9.52 4.17
N TYR A 69 -8.29 9.60 4.42
CA TYR A 69 -7.29 8.91 3.60
C TYR A 69 -6.50 7.84 4.34
N GLY A 70 -6.42 7.94 5.67
CA GLY A 70 -5.65 7.06 6.53
C GLY A 70 -6.45 6.06 7.34
N ASN A 71 -7.78 6.06 7.21
CA ASN A 71 -8.63 5.15 7.97
C ASN A 71 -8.31 3.70 7.55
N PRO A 72 -8.03 2.78 8.50
CA PRO A 72 -7.70 1.40 8.19
C PRO A 72 -8.75 0.69 7.33
N LYS A 73 -10.05 1.00 7.48
CA LYS A 73 -11.11 0.42 6.65
C LYS A 73 -11.06 0.92 5.21
N THR A 74 -10.80 2.21 5.02
CA THR A 74 -10.61 2.80 3.68
C THR A 74 -9.40 2.18 3.00
N LEU A 75 -8.27 2.09 3.73
CA LEU A 75 -7.05 1.46 3.24
C LEU A 75 -7.27 -0.02 2.94
N ALA A 76 -7.95 -0.77 3.81
CA ALA A 76 -8.30 -2.17 3.57
C ALA A 76 -9.10 -2.31 2.27
N LYS A 77 -10.20 -1.58 2.14
CA LYS A 77 -11.06 -1.61 0.95
C LYS A 77 -10.30 -1.29 -0.33
N THR A 78 -9.46 -0.26 -0.32
CA THR A 78 -8.67 0.11 -1.50
C THR A 78 -7.66 -0.97 -1.88
N ASN A 79 -6.92 -1.52 -0.90
CA ASN A 79 -5.91 -2.56 -1.17
C ASN A 79 -6.55 -3.91 -1.55
N LEU A 80 -7.69 -4.26 -0.95
CA LEU A 80 -8.51 -5.40 -1.36
C LEU A 80 -8.97 -5.25 -2.80
N ASN A 81 -9.51 -4.09 -3.18
CA ASN A 81 -9.96 -3.85 -4.55
C ASN A 81 -8.81 -3.96 -5.56
N ASP A 82 -7.62 -3.47 -5.21
CA ASP A 82 -6.44 -3.60 -6.07
C ASP A 82 -6.10 -5.07 -6.34
N LEU A 83 -6.12 -5.92 -5.31
CA LEU A 83 -5.92 -7.37 -5.44
C LEU A 83 -7.08 -8.07 -6.17
N MET A 84 -8.32 -7.66 -5.93
CA MET A 84 -9.49 -8.22 -6.60
C MET A 84 -9.49 -7.91 -8.11
N SER A 85 -9.04 -6.71 -8.48
CA SER A 85 -8.88 -6.25 -9.87
C SER A 85 -7.55 -6.65 -10.52
N LEU A 86 -6.74 -7.47 -9.85
CA LEU A 86 -5.42 -7.85 -10.32
C LEU A 86 -5.52 -8.55 -11.69
N PRO A 87 -4.85 -8.04 -12.73
CA PRO A 87 -4.81 -8.71 -14.02
C PRO A 87 -3.98 -9.99 -13.92
N SER A 88 -4.35 -11.00 -14.70
CA SER A 88 -3.55 -12.21 -14.82
C SER A 88 -2.14 -11.90 -15.32
N LEU A 89 -1.15 -12.62 -14.79
CA LEU A 89 0.23 -12.59 -15.22
C LEU A 89 0.29 -12.99 -16.71
N ARG A 90 0.82 -12.08 -17.53
CA ARG A 90 0.84 -12.22 -18.99
C ARG A 90 1.79 -13.31 -19.46
N SER A 91 3.00 -13.32 -18.91
CA SER A 91 4.04 -14.28 -19.22
C SER A 91 5.00 -14.44 -18.04
N GLU A 92 5.86 -15.45 -18.12
CA GLU A 92 6.93 -15.67 -17.13
C GLU A 92 8.23 -14.92 -17.48
N GLN A 93 8.17 -13.91 -18.37
CA GLN A 93 9.29 -13.00 -18.61
C GLN A 93 9.55 -12.14 -17.36
N CYS A 94 10.80 -11.81 -17.09
CA CYS A 94 11.16 -11.12 -15.85
C CYS A 94 10.48 -9.75 -15.70
N SER A 95 10.26 -9.02 -16.79
CA SER A 95 9.55 -7.73 -16.78
C SER A 95 8.07 -7.86 -16.41
N ASP A 96 7.39 -8.90 -16.91
CA ASP A 96 6.00 -9.21 -16.57
C ASP A 96 5.89 -9.69 -15.12
N LEU A 97 6.83 -10.53 -14.67
CA LEU A 97 6.93 -10.98 -13.27
C LEU A 97 7.18 -9.82 -12.30
N GLU A 98 8.07 -8.89 -12.64
CA GLU A 98 8.36 -7.71 -11.83
C GLU A 98 7.13 -6.81 -11.73
N THR A 99 6.44 -6.58 -12.86
CA THR A 99 5.20 -5.79 -12.89
C THR A 99 4.12 -6.44 -12.01
N PHE A 100 3.94 -7.75 -12.12
CA PHE A 100 2.97 -8.49 -11.31
C PHE A 100 3.35 -8.47 -9.83
N PHE A 101 4.63 -8.69 -9.50
CA PHE A 101 5.16 -8.58 -8.15
C PHE A 101 4.87 -7.22 -7.52
N CYS A 102 5.16 -6.12 -8.20
CA CYS A 102 4.87 -4.78 -7.71
C CYS A 102 3.38 -4.55 -7.45
N LYS A 103 2.50 -5.08 -8.33
CA LYS A 103 1.04 -4.96 -8.19
C LYS A 103 0.48 -5.73 -6.98
N VAL A 104 1.10 -6.85 -6.59
CA VAL A 104 0.70 -7.63 -5.40
C VAL A 104 1.37 -7.12 -4.14
N SER A 105 2.68 -6.87 -4.19
CA SER A 105 3.52 -6.51 -3.04
C SER A 105 3.10 -5.17 -2.42
N ARG A 106 2.70 -4.18 -3.25
CA ARG A 106 2.32 -2.85 -2.74
C ARG A 106 1.05 -2.90 -1.86
N PRO A 107 -0.08 -3.51 -2.28
CA PRO A 107 -1.22 -3.72 -1.41
C PRO A 107 -0.89 -4.49 -0.13
N VAL A 108 -0.16 -5.61 -0.24
CA VAL A 108 0.21 -6.46 0.90
C VAL A 108 1.05 -5.70 1.93
N SER A 109 2.04 -4.93 1.47
CA SER A 109 2.88 -4.10 2.34
C SER A 109 2.06 -3.03 3.07
N THR A 110 1.11 -2.41 2.36
CA THR A 110 0.20 -1.42 2.96
C THR A 110 -0.71 -2.05 4.01
N MET A 111 -1.25 -3.24 3.72
CA MET A 111 -2.09 -4.00 4.65
C MET A 111 -1.32 -4.39 5.91
N LYS A 112 -0.06 -4.83 5.77
CA LYS A 112 0.85 -5.13 6.89
C LYS A 112 1.09 -3.91 7.77
N LEU A 113 1.42 -2.77 7.15
CA LEU A 113 1.63 -1.50 7.87
C LEU A 113 0.38 -1.06 8.64
N CYS A 114 -0.81 -1.30 8.08
CA CYS A 114 -2.09 -0.96 8.70
C CYS A 114 -2.64 -2.04 9.66
N ARG A 115 -1.88 -3.12 9.90
CA ARG A 115 -2.26 -4.24 10.78
C ARG A 115 -3.56 -4.92 10.37
N LEU A 116 -3.81 -5.07 9.07
CA LEU A 116 -4.98 -5.75 8.51
C LEU A 116 -4.79 -7.27 8.53
N VAL A 117 -4.63 -7.84 9.73
CA VAL A 117 -4.20 -9.23 9.94
C VAL A 117 -5.18 -10.25 9.36
N HIS A 118 -6.49 -10.00 9.45
CA HIS A 118 -7.50 -10.90 8.92
C HIS A 118 -7.48 -10.95 7.39
N ASP A 119 -7.34 -9.80 6.73
CA ASP A 119 -7.25 -9.73 5.27
C ASP A 119 -5.98 -10.42 4.74
N LEU A 120 -4.84 -10.22 5.42
CA LEU A 120 -3.56 -10.87 5.08
C LEU A 120 -3.61 -12.40 5.19
N LYS A 121 -4.45 -12.93 6.08
CA LYS A 121 -4.65 -14.36 6.33
C LYS A 121 -5.88 -14.94 5.60
N SER A 122 -6.53 -14.18 4.73
CA SER A 122 -7.71 -14.63 4.01
C SER A 122 -7.35 -15.66 2.93
N SER A 123 -7.80 -16.92 3.11
CA SER A 123 -7.61 -17.99 2.12
C SER A 123 -8.24 -17.62 0.78
N ALA A 124 -9.46 -17.08 0.79
CA ALA A 124 -10.16 -16.71 -0.43
C ALA A 124 -9.42 -15.63 -1.23
N LEU A 125 -8.84 -14.63 -0.55
CA LEU A 125 -8.07 -13.58 -1.20
C LEU A 125 -6.73 -14.10 -1.73
N LEU A 126 -6.11 -15.02 -0.99
CA LEU A 126 -4.90 -15.71 -1.42
C LEU A 126 -5.16 -16.55 -2.68
N GLU A 127 -6.19 -17.40 -2.66
CA GLU A 127 -6.59 -18.24 -3.80
C GLU A 127 -6.95 -17.39 -5.01
N HIS A 128 -7.70 -16.30 -4.83
CA HIS A 128 -7.99 -15.36 -5.91
C HIS A 128 -6.70 -14.76 -6.50
N THR A 129 -5.76 -14.33 -5.65
CA THR A 129 -4.49 -13.75 -6.10
C THR A 129 -3.62 -14.79 -6.81
N ALA A 130 -3.56 -16.02 -6.29
CA ALA A 130 -2.84 -17.13 -6.90
C ALA A 130 -3.44 -17.51 -8.25
N SER A 131 -4.76 -17.47 -8.42
CA SER A 131 -5.44 -17.75 -9.69
C SER A 131 -5.02 -16.84 -10.84
N LYS A 132 -4.39 -15.69 -10.53
CA LYS A 132 -3.85 -14.75 -11.53
C LYS A 132 -2.48 -15.16 -12.06
N LEU A 133 -1.84 -16.19 -11.50
CA LEU A 133 -0.60 -16.74 -12.05
C LEU A 133 -0.85 -17.44 -13.39
N THR A 134 0.21 -17.59 -14.19
CA THR A 134 0.20 -18.48 -15.37
C THR A 134 -0.02 -19.94 -14.92
N PRO A 135 -0.62 -20.82 -15.75
CA PRO A 135 -0.92 -22.20 -15.37
C PRO A 135 0.27 -22.95 -14.74
N ARG A 136 1.46 -22.84 -15.33
CA ARG A 136 2.69 -23.47 -14.83
C ARG A 136 3.11 -22.96 -13.45
N LEU A 137 3.06 -21.65 -13.20
CA LEU A 137 3.36 -21.08 -11.89
C LEU A 137 2.26 -21.39 -10.86
N HIS A 138 1.01 -21.47 -11.30
CA HIS A 138 -0.11 -21.88 -10.44
C HIS A 138 0.01 -23.34 -10.01
N GLU A 139 0.40 -24.25 -10.89
CA GLU A 139 0.67 -25.65 -10.54
C GLU A 139 1.83 -25.78 -9.53
N ARG A 140 2.92 -25.03 -9.76
CA ARG A 140 4.03 -24.94 -8.80
C ARG A 140 3.58 -24.36 -7.47
N TRP A 141 2.70 -23.36 -7.48
CA TRP A 141 2.11 -22.81 -6.27
C TRP A 141 1.38 -23.89 -5.46
N LEU A 142 0.49 -24.66 -6.11
CA LEU A 142 -0.26 -25.76 -5.48
C LEU A 142 0.64 -26.90 -4.99
N SER A 143 1.79 -27.15 -5.62
CA SER A 143 2.75 -28.13 -5.12
C SER A 143 3.45 -27.66 -3.84
N TYR A 144 3.71 -26.35 -3.71
CA TYR A 144 4.28 -25.79 -2.49
C TYR A 144 3.28 -25.71 -1.32
N GLU A 145 1.98 -25.51 -1.58
CA GLU A 145 0.95 -25.58 -0.53
C GLU A 145 0.88 -26.96 0.13
N ARG A 146 1.10 -28.01 -0.66
CA ARG A 146 1.14 -29.39 -0.17
C ARG A 146 2.39 -29.72 0.68
N GLY A 147 3.39 -28.82 0.70
CA GLY A 147 4.73 -29.09 1.22
C GLY A 147 5.12 -28.52 2.59
N LEU A 148 4.62 -27.36 3.09
CA LEU A 148 4.89 -26.69 4.41
C LEU A 148 4.46 -25.18 4.39
N PRO A 149 4.18 -24.44 5.51
CA PRO A 149 3.81 -24.73 6.92
C PRO A 149 2.33 -24.27 7.24
N PRO A 150 1.81 -24.13 8.49
CA PRO A 150 0.38 -24.32 8.80
C PRO A 150 -0.60 -23.20 8.39
N VAL A 151 -0.15 -22.08 7.83
CA VAL A 151 -1.05 -21.06 7.24
C VAL A 151 -0.34 -20.35 6.09
N MET A 152 -0.82 -20.58 4.87
CA MET A 152 -0.43 -19.76 3.72
C MET A 152 -1.11 -18.40 3.80
N THR A 153 -0.33 -17.33 3.67
CA THR A 153 -0.80 -15.94 3.72
C THR A 153 -0.37 -15.18 2.49
N LEU A 154 -0.99 -14.02 2.25
CA LEU A 154 -0.54 -13.10 1.20
C LEU A 154 0.92 -12.66 1.38
N GLU A 155 1.42 -12.58 2.62
CA GLU A 155 2.82 -12.26 2.89
C GLU A 155 3.75 -13.36 2.36
N THR A 156 3.46 -14.62 2.70
CA THR A 156 4.22 -15.77 2.19
C THR A 156 4.11 -15.93 0.67
N PHE A 157 2.98 -15.52 0.08
CA PHE A 157 2.81 -15.47 -1.37
C PHE A 157 3.79 -14.46 -2.00
N VAL A 158 3.87 -13.25 -1.45
CA VAL A 158 4.79 -12.20 -1.93
C VAL A 158 6.25 -12.63 -1.80
N GLU A 159 6.63 -13.27 -0.68
CA GLU A 159 7.99 -13.80 -0.47
C GLU A 159 8.36 -14.84 -1.53
N ARG A 160 7.45 -15.77 -1.84
CA ARG A 160 7.68 -16.79 -2.87
C ARG A 160 7.75 -16.19 -4.28
N LEU A 161 6.88 -15.22 -4.58
CA LEU A 161 6.92 -14.51 -5.85
C LEU A 161 8.24 -13.74 -6.03
N GLN A 162 8.76 -13.16 -4.96
CA GLN A 162 10.08 -12.51 -4.94
C GLN A 162 11.20 -13.50 -5.27
N ALA A 163 11.18 -14.71 -4.71
CA ALA A 163 12.17 -15.74 -5.02
C ALA A 163 12.13 -16.17 -6.50
N VAL A 164 10.93 -16.30 -7.09
CA VAL A 164 10.76 -16.58 -8.52
C VAL A 164 11.33 -15.45 -9.38
N LEU A 165 11.04 -14.19 -9.02
CA LEU A 165 11.56 -13.01 -9.73
C LEU A 165 13.09 -12.94 -9.67
N GLN A 166 13.69 -13.14 -8.49
CA GLN A 166 15.15 -13.17 -8.34
C GLN A 166 15.81 -14.26 -9.17
N PHE A 167 15.18 -15.44 -9.26
CA PHE A 167 15.67 -16.52 -10.11
C PHE A 167 15.58 -16.17 -11.59
N CYS A 168 14.50 -15.51 -12.02
CA CYS A 168 14.34 -15.02 -13.38
C CYS A 168 15.47 -14.03 -13.74
N GLN A 169 15.70 -13.03 -12.88
CA GLN A 169 16.71 -11.99 -13.09
C GLN A 169 18.14 -12.52 -13.17
N ARG A 170 18.46 -13.63 -12.50
CA ARG A 170 19.78 -14.28 -12.59
C ARG A 170 20.03 -15.02 -13.92
N ARG A 171 18.99 -15.25 -14.71
CA ARG A 171 19.04 -16.00 -15.98
C ARG A 171 18.94 -15.11 -17.22
N CYS A 172 18.71 -13.80 -17.04
CA CYS A 172 18.77 -12.78 -18.08
C CYS A 172 20.17 -12.18 -18.15
#